data_AF-A0A382YKD3-F1
#
_entry.id   AF-A0A382YKD3-F1
#
_cell.length_a   1.000
_cell.length_b   1.000
_cell.length_c   1.000
_cell.angle_alpha   90.00
_cell.angle_beta   90.00
_cell.angle_gamma   90.00
#
_symmetry.space_group_name_H-M   'P 1'
#
loop_
_entity.id
_entity.type
_entity.pdbx_description
1 polymer ?
#
loop_
_entity_poly.entity_id
_entity_poly.type
_entity_poly.pdbx_seq_one_letter_code
_entity_poly.pdbx_strand_id
1 'polypeptide(L)'
;EMLMIDPSRAITETLGTRVIGPRNLTILSFFYGLTRDQAAHPMPNQLEGFRIGEQSKTNIRKLLSIVIIALLVGIPINFIIYLHLSYHYGAGNWSEVAHMGRESFTNRLQVWLTSPTPHDYSTMAFMGIGFGITSLLLAMKMRFLWWPLHPIGFVLGVSPAEMVYIWVPVFISWLLKLAILKYGGLKTYRKAIPFFVGLILGDYTMGGIWSIVNATFNITTYNMGWHPVSWWE
;
A
#
# COMPACT_ATOMS: atom_id res chain seq x y z
N GLU A 1 0.32 -4.33 -2.95
CA GLU A 1 1.73 -3.91 -2.95
C GLU A 1 2.07 -3.33 -4.32
N MET A 2 2.34 -2.04 -4.38
CA MET A 2 2.79 -1.32 -5.59
C MET A 2 4.31 -1.40 -5.76
N LEU A 3 4.93 -2.55 -5.43
CA LEU A 3 6.40 -2.75 -5.45
C LEU A 3 6.99 -2.62 -6.86
N MET A 4 6.19 -2.88 -7.90
CA MET A 4 6.62 -2.77 -9.29
C MET A 4 6.63 -1.33 -9.82
N ILE A 5 6.02 -0.39 -9.10
CA ILE A 5 5.90 1.03 -9.49
C ILE A 5 6.93 1.86 -8.74
N ASP A 6 8.20 1.54 -8.94
CA ASP A 6 9.31 2.28 -8.35
C ASP A 6 9.97 3.19 -9.40
N PRO A 7 10.16 4.50 -9.13
CA PRO A 7 10.92 5.41 -9.98
C PRO A 7 12.31 4.91 -10.38
N SER A 8 13.06 4.34 -9.45
CA SER A 8 14.40 3.77 -9.71
C SER A 8 14.35 2.57 -10.66
N ARG A 9 13.29 1.76 -10.59
CA ARG A 9 13.08 0.64 -11.53
C ARG A 9 12.76 1.17 -12.92
N ALA A 10 11.86 2.15 -13.03
CA ALA A 10 11.56 2.85 -14.27
C ALA A 10 12.82 3.48 -14.91
N ILE A 11 13.68 4.11 -14.11
CA ILE A 11 14.95 4.69 -14.59
C ILE A 11 15.91 3.58 -15.07
N THR A 12 16.03 2.48 -14.33
CA THR A 12 16.91 1.36 -14.73
C THR A 12 16.44 0.60 -15.97
N GLU A 13 15.12 0.46 -16.16
CA GLU A 13 14.54 -0.22 -17.33
C GLU A 13 14.58 0.66 -18.59
N THR A 14 14.44 1.98 -18.43
CA THR A 14 14.51 2.96 -19.54
C THR A 14 15.93 3.27 -20.00
N LEU A 15 16.84 3.59 -19.07
CA LEU A 15 18.22 3.99 -19.40
C LEU A 15 19.18 2.80 -19.46
N GLY A 16 18.83 1.67 -18.84
CA GLY A 16 19.71 0.52 -18.65
C GLY A 16 20.65 0.71 -17.46
N THR A 17 20.99 -0.39 -16.79
CA THR A 17 21.84 -0.34 -15.58
C THR A 17 23.29 0.05 -15.91
N ARG A 18 23.76 -0.26 -17.12
CA ARG A 18 25.12 0.06 -17.58
C ARG A 18 25.38 1.57 -17.70
N VAL A 19 24.38 2.34 -18.15
CA VAL A 19 24.50 3.80 -18.32
C VAL A 19 24.50 4.51 -16.97
N ILE A 20 23.67 4.03 -16.03
CA ILE A 20 23.55 4.58 -14.68
C ILE A 20 24.85 4.38 -13.88
N GLY A 21 25.45 3.20 -14.02
CA GLY A 21 26.73 2.85 -13.41
C GLY A 21 26.64 2.40 -11.94
N PRO A 22 27.61 1.59 -11.46
CA PRO A 22 27.53 0.91 -10.16
C PRO A 22 27.27 1.83 -8.97
N ARG A 23 27.94 2.99 -8.91
CA ARG A 23 27.82 3.94 -7.80
C ARG A 23 26.38 4.46 -7.64
N ASN A 24 25.75 4.83 -8.75
CA ASN A 24 24.40 5.38 -8.73
C ASN A 24 23.38 4.29 -8.42
N LEU A 25 23.57 3.07 -8.92
CA LEU A 25 22.73 1.93 -8.58
C LEU A 25 22.77 1.61 -7.08
N THR A 26 23.95 1.67 -6.46
CA THR A 26 24.09 1.50 -5.01
C THR A 26 23.30 2.56 -4.24
N ILE A 27 23.41 3.83 -4.64
CA ILE A 27 22.65 4.93 -4.03
C ILE A 27 21.14 4.67 -4.15
N LEU A 28 20.66 4.31 -5.35
CA LEU A 28 19.24 4.00 -5.58
C LEU A 28 18.74 2.85 -4.70
N SER A 29 19.56 1.81 -4.46
CA SER A 29 19.20 0.72 -3.56
C SER A 29 19.13 1.13 -2.09
N PHE A 30 19.98 2.06 -1.61
CA PHE A 30 19.86 2.59 -0.24
C PHE A 30 18.59 3.42 -0.04
N PHE A 31 18.17 4.16 -1.07
CA PHE A 31 16.95 4.97 -1.02
C PHE A 31 15.68 4.19 -1.39
N TYR A 32 15.80 2.91 -1.76
CA TYR A 32 14.65 2.08 -2.11
C TYR A 32 13.59 2.06 -1.02
N GLY A 33 13.98 2.01 0.26
CA GLY A 33 13.03 2.02 1.38
C GLY A 33 12.11 3.25 1.42
N LEU A 34 12.48 4.38 0.80
CA LEU A 34 11.64 5.57 0.73
C LEU A 34 10.60 5.51 -0.39
N THR A 35 10.91 4.79 -1.47
CA THR A 35 10.03 4.64 -2.65
C THR A 35 9.30 3.31 -2.65
N ARG A 36 9.72 2.36 -1.82
CA ARG A 36 9.13 1.03 -1.65
C ARG A 36 7.69 1.18 -1.14
N ASP A 37 6.76 0.67 -1.93
CA ASP A 37 5.33 0.53 -1.64
C ASP A 37 4.66 1.80 -1.05
N GLN A 38 4.27 2.75 -1.91
CA GLN A 38 3.56 3.97 -1.52
C GLN A 38 2.05 3.75 -1.27
N ALA A 39 1.65 2.60 -0.73
CA ALA A 39 0.24 2.23 -0.57
C ALA A 39 -0.48 3.07 0.51
N ALA A 40 0.24 3.53 1.53
CA ALA A 40 -0.33 4.23 2.69
C ALA A 40 0.31 5.60 2.90
N HIS A 41 -0.09 6.60 2.10
CA HIS A 41 0.32 7.97 2.36
C HIS A 41 -0.25 8.48 3.69
N PRO A 42 0.57 9.14 4.53
CA PRO A 42 0.10 9.64 5.82
C PRO A 42 -0.85 10.85 5.68
N MET A 43 -0.82 11.56 4.56
CA MET A 43 -1.59 12.79 4.36
C MET A 43 -3.12 12.58 4.44
N PRO A 44 -3.75 11.64 3.70
CA PRO A 44 -5.19 11.40 3.82
C PRO A 44 -5.63 11.12 5.26
N ASN A 45 -4.93 10.24 5.96
CA ASN A 45 -5.22 9.87 7.35
C ASN A 45 -5.12 11.08 8.29
N GLN A 46 -4.11 11.94 8.08
CA GLN A 46 -3.95 13.17 8.86
C GLN A 46 -5.05 14.20 8.55
N LEU A 47 -5.44 14.36 7.28
CA LEU A 47 -6.50 15.28 6.87
C LEU A 47 -7.86 14.89 7.47
N GLU A 48 -8.18 13.60 7.47
CA GLU A 48 -9.39 13.09 8.15
C GLU A 48 -9.33 13.35 9.65
N GLY A 49 -8.18 13.09 10.29
CA GLY A 49 -7.95 13.41 11.70
C GLY A 49 -8.15 14.90 12.02
N PHE A 50 -7.65 15.80 11.16
CA PHE A 50 -7.88 17.24 11.30
C PHE A 50 -9.34 17.63 11.11
N ARG A 51 -10.04 17.01 10.16
CA ARG A 51 -11.47 17.25 9.93
C ARG A 51 -12.33 16.83 11.13
N ILE A 52 -12.01 15.69 11.75
CA ILE A 52 -12.66 15.24 13.00
C ILE A 52 -12.31 16.19 14.16
N GLY A 53 -11.05 16.65 14.24
CA GLY A 53 -10.61 17.64 15.21
C GLY A 53 -11.37 18.96 15.11
N GLU A 54 -11.63 19.43 13.90
CA GLU A 54 -12.43 20.64 13.62
C GLU A 54 -13.90 20.46 14.08
N GLN A 55 -14.55 19.35 13.70
CA GLN A 55 -15.94 19.07 14.07
C GLN A 55 -16.15 18.91 15.59
N SER A 56 -15.15 18.34 16.27
CA SER A 56 -15.15 18.17 17.73
C SER A 56 -14.72 19.41 18.52
N LYS A 57 -14.37 20.51 17.84
CA LYS A 57 -13.79 21.74 18.44
C LYS A 57 -12.51 21.46 19.24
N THR A 58 -11.76 20.44 18.85
CA THR A 58 -10.48 20.09 19.48
C THR A 58 -9.42 21.12 19.09
N ASN A 59 -8.54 21.47 20.03
CA ASN A 59 -7.44 22.37 19.75
C ASN A 59 -6.42 21.71 18.81
N ILE A 60 -6.38 22.16 17.55
CA ILE A 60 -5.52 21.60 16.50
C ILE A 60 -4.03 21.63 16.85
N ARG A 61 -3.57 22.67 17.58
CA ARG A 61 -2.16 22.79 17.98
C ARG A 61 -1.79 21.70 18.98
N LYS A 62 -2.68 21.43 19.95
CA LYS A 62 -2.49 20.33 20.90
C LYS A 62 -2.46 18.98 20.19
N LEU A 63 -3.38 18.77 19.23
CA LEU A 63 -3.42 17.54 18.43
C LEU A 63 -2.12 17.35 17.63
N LEU A 64 -1.62 18.39 16.96
CA LEU A 64 -0.33 18.36 16.27
C LEU A 64 0.83 18.03 17.21
N SER A 65 0.90 18.67 18.39
CA SER A 65 1.94 18.38 19.37
C SER A 65 1.91 16.92 19.82
N ILE A 66 0.72 16.36 20.07
CA ILE A 66 0.56 14.95 20.47
C ILE A 66 1.03 14.03 19.34
N VAL A 67 0.64 14.30 18.09
CA VAL A 67 1.08 13.50 16.93
C VAL A 67 2.61 13.54 16.79
N ILE A 68 3.24 14.71 16.92
CA ILE A 68 4.70 14.84 16.85
C ILE A 68 5.37 14.05 17.97
N ILE A 69 4.89 14.16 19.21
CA ILE A 69 5.43 13.41 20.35
C ILE A 69 5.27 11.91 20.12
N ALA A 70 4.10 11.47 19.64
CA ALA A 70 3.84 10.07 19.32
C ALA A 70 4.77 9.54 18.24
N LEU A 71 5.10 10.33 17.22
CA LEU A 71 6.08 9.95 16.19
C LEU A 71 7.51 9.86 16.77
N LEU A 72 7.93 10.87 17.54
CA LEU A 72 9.27 10.92 18.15
C LEU A 72 9.51 9.77 19.12
N VAL A 73 8.47 9.30 19.81
CA VAL A 73 8.55 8.19 20.77
C VAL A 73 8.30 6.84 20.07
N GLY A 74 7.33 6.79 19.15
CA GLY A 74 6.92 5.57 18.46
C GLY A 74 7.99 5.01 17.54
N ILE A 75 8.71 5.86 16.79
CA ILE A 75 9.75 5.43 15.86
C ILE A 75 10.90 4.70 16.60
N PRO A 76 11.52 5.27 17.66
CA PRO A 76 12.57 4.58 18.41
C PRO A 76 12.08 3.31 19.12
N ILE A 77 10.90 3.33 19.72
CA ILE A 77 10.34 2.16 20.41
C ILE A 77 10.11 1.02 19.41
N ASN A 78 9.50 1.33 18.26
CA ASN A 78 9.29 0.34 17.21
C ASN A 78 10.62 -0.25 16.73
N PHE A 79 11.65 0.58 16.54
CA PHE A 79 12.99 0.12 16.17
C PHE A 79 13.57 -0.86 17.19
N ILE A 80 13.48 -0.55 18.49
CA ILE A 80 13.99 -1.42 19.56
C ILE A 80 13.22 -2.74 19.61
N ILE A 81 11.89 -2.70 19.53
CA ILE A 81 11.04 -3.89 19.55
C ILE A 81 11.36 -4.79 18.35
N TYR A 82 11.43 -4.22 17.15
CA TYR A 82 11.74 -4.99 15.94
C TYR A 82 13.13 -5.63 16.00
N LEU A 83 14.11 -4.89 16.52
CA LEU A 83 15.47 -5.41 16.70
C LEU A 83 15.46 -6.56 17.71
N HIS A 84 14.80 -6.41 18.86
CA HIS A 84 14.67 -7.46 19.85
C HIS A 84 13.99 -8.72 19.30
N LEU A 85 12.86 -8.56 18.59
CA LEU A 85 12.15 -9.65 17.94
C LEU A 85 13.02 -10.35 16.88
N SER A 86 13.78 -9.59 16.09
CA SER A 86 14.68 -10.13 15.08
C SER A 86 15.83 -10.94 15.70
N TYR A 87 16.33 -10.56 16.88
CA TYR A 87 17.31 -11.35 17.62
C TYR A 87 16.70 -12.61 18.23
N HIS A 88 15.47 -12.54 18.75
CA HIS A 88 14.83 -13.65 19.43
C HIS A 88 14.32 -14.74 18.47
N TYR A 89 13.63 -14.34 17.40
CA TYR A 89 13.05 -15.27 16.41
C TYR A 89 13.99 -15.59 15.24
N GLY A 90 15.16 -14.94 15.20
CA GLY A 90 16.15 -15.10 14.15
C GLY A 90 15.82 -14.26 12.91
N ALA A 91 16.69 -13.29 12.62
CA ALA A 91 16.51 -12.37 11.51
C ALA A 91 16.39 -13.07 10.14
N GLY A 92 17.00 -14.23 9.98
CA GLY A 92 17.00 -14.97 8.71
C GLY A 92 15.66 -15.62 8.32
N ASN A 93 14.79 -15.90 9.30
CA ASN A 93 13.56 -16.68 9.08
C ASN A 93 12.28 -15.85 9.24
N TRP A 94 12.25 -14.88 10.16
CA TRP A 94 10.99 -14.20 10.54
C TRP A 94 11.07 -12.67 10.52
N SER A 95 12.21 -12.08 10.12
CA SER A 95 12.36 -10.63 10.10
C SER A 95 11.98 -10.05 8.73
N GLU A 96 10.89 -9.29 8.70
CA GLU A 96 10.51 -8.47 7.55
C GLU A 96 11.64 -7.52 7.15
N VAL A 97 12.44 -7.03 8.11
CA VAL A 97 13.61 -6.18 7.86
C VAL A 97 14.68 -6.92 7.05
N ALA A 98 14.92 -8.20 7.35
CA ALA A 98 15.85 -9.01 6.57
C ALA A 98 15.32 -9.29 5.16
N HIS A 99 14.00 -9.50 5.01
CA HIS A 99 13.37 -9.63 3.70
C HIS A 99 13.54 -8.35 2.88
N MET A 100 13.22 -7.17 3.45
CA MET A 100 13.41 -5.87 2.80
C MET A 100 14.89 -5.62 2.43
N GLY A 101 15.83 -6.04 3.28
CA GLY A 101 17.26 -5.96 2.99
C GLY A 101 17.66 -6.85 1.81
N ARG A 102 17.21 -8.11 1.79
CA ARG A 102 17.44 -9.04 0.66
C ARG A 102 16.82 -8.50 -0.63
N GLU A 103 15.61 -7.95 -0.56
CA GLU A 103 14.93 -7.34 -1.70
C GLU A 103 15.76 -6.18 -2.31
N SER A 104 16.25 -5.28 -1.45
CA SER A 104 17.00 -4.08 -1.88
C SER A 104 18.38 -4.41 -2.45
N PHE A 105 19.11 -5.31 -1.80
CA PHE A 105 20.52 -5.57 -2.08
C PHE A 105 20.76 -6.84 -2.89
N THR A 106 20.09 -7.94 -2.57
CA THR A 106 20.29 -9.23 -3.26
C THR A 106 19.44 -9.32 -4.52
N ASN A 107 18.15 -9.02 -4.43
CA ASN A 107 17.23 -9.19 -5.56
C ASN A 107 17.29 -8.02 -6.56
N ARG A 108 17.87 -6.89 -6.15
CA ARG A 108 18.05 -5.69 -7.00
C ARG A 108 19.49 -5.37 -7.28
N LEU A 109 20.24 -4.90 -6.28
CA LEU A 109 21.58 -4.35 -6.51
C LEU A 109 22.53 -5.39 -7.09
N GLN A 110 22.57 -6.58 -6.49
CA GLN A 110 23.41 -7.67 -6.99
C GLN A 110 23.06 -8.01 -8.44
N VAL A 111 21.76 -8.18 -8.77
CA VAL A 111 21.31 -8.46 -10.15
C VAL A 111 21.75 -7.36 -11.11
N TRP A 112 21.58 -6.08 -10.74
CA TRP A 112 21.99 -4.96 -11.58
C TRP A 112 23.50 -4.88 -11.83
N LEU A 113 24.30 -5.35 -10.88
CA LEU A 113 25.77 -5.36 -10.96
C LEU A 113 26.31 -6.60 -11.69
N THR A 114 25.75 -7.79 -11.43
CA THR A 114 26.24 -9.05 -12.00
C THR A 114 25.69 -9.32 -13.39
N SER A 115 24.49 -8.82 -13.68
CA SER A 115 23.79 -9.02 -14.96
C SER A 115 23.29 -7.68 -15.50
N PRO A 116 24.18 -6.78 -15.97
CA PRO A 116 23.75 -5.48 -16.48
C PRO A 116 22.83 -5.62 -17.68
N THR A 117 21.63 -5.04 -17.60
CA THR A 117 20.65 -5.07 -18.68
C THR A 117 20.83 -3.85 -19.60
N PRO A 118 20.76 -4.04 -20.93
CA PRO A 118 20.62 -2.92 -21.86
C PRO A 118 19.23 -2.28 -21.70
N HIS A 119 19.05 -1.14 -22.35
CA HIS A 119 17.75 -0.46 -22.43
C HIS A 119 16.71 -1.40 -23.07
N ASP A 120 15.53 -1.49 -22.47
CA ASP A 120 14.43 -2.30 -23.00
C ASP A 120 13.42 -1.43 -23.74
N TYR A 121 13.55 -1.39 -25.06
CA TYR A 121 12.64 -0.65 -25.94
C TYR A 121 11.19 -1.11 -25.84
N SER A 122 10.95 -2.39 -25.52
CA SER A 122 9.59 -2.93 -25.39
C SER A 122 8.93 -2.35 -24.15
N THR A 123 9.65 -2.38 -23.01
CA THR A 123 9.18 -1.78 -21.76
C THR A 123 8.95 -0.28 -21.92
N MET A 124 9.85 0.44 -22.58
CA MET A 124 9.67 1.87 -22.88
C MET A 124 8.42 2.15 -23.72
N ALA A 125 8.14 1.33 -24.74
CA ALA A 125 6.96 1.46 -25.58
C ALA A 125 5.67 1.22 -24.78
N PHE A 126 5.61 0.16 -23.96
CA PHE A 126 4.45 -0.12 -23.12
C PHE A 126 4.23 0.93 -22.04
N MET A 127 5.29 1.44 -21.41
CA MET A 127 5.21 2.58 -20.49
C MET A 127 4.64 3.82 -21.20
N GLY A 128 5.09 4.12 -22.42
CA GLY A 128 4.59 5.23 -23.22
C GLY A 128 3.11 5.08 -23.59
N ILE A 129 2.69 3.88 -24.00
CA ILE A 129 1.27 3.57 -24.28
C ILE A 129 0.43 3.73 -23.02
N GLY A 130 0.86 3.17 -21.88
CA GLY A 130 0.16 3.29 -20.61
C GLY A 130 0.04 4.74 -20.14
N PHE A 131 1.10 5.52 -20.28
CA PHE A 131 1.10 6.96 -20.02
C PHE A 131 0.12 7.71 -20.93
N GLY A 132 0.12 7.40 -22.24
CA GLY A 132 -0.78 8.00 -23.22
C GLY A 132 -2.25 7.71 -22.91
N ILE A 133 -2.60 6.45 -22.67
CA ILE A 133 -3.97 6.03 -22.31
C ILE A 133 -4.41 6.70 -21.00
N THR A 134 -3.57 6.67 -19.97
CA THR A 134 -3.92 7.26 -18.67
C THR A 134 -4.10 8.77 -18.76
N SER A 135 -3.22 9.45 -19.50
CA SER A 135 -3.30 10.90 -19.73
C SER A 135 -4.54 11.27 -20.54
N LEU A 136 -4.87 10.48 -21.57
CA LEU A 136 -6.10 10.65 -22.34
C LEU A 136 -7.33 10.49 -21.45
N LEU A 137 -7.41 9.41 -20.67
CA LEU A 137 -8.52 9.18 -19.74
C LEU A 137 -8.67 10.32 -18.73
N LEU A 138 -7.54 10.81 -18.20
CA LEU A 138 -7.53 11.94 -17.27
C LEU A 138 -8.03 13.22 -17.95
N ALA A 139 -7.52 13.53 -19.15
CA ALA A 139 -7.93 14.71 -19.92
C ALA A 139 -9.41 14.66 -20.30
N MET A 140 -9.91 13.50 -20.74
CA MET A 140 -11.33 13.31 -21.06
C MET A 140 -12.19 13.46 -19.82
N LYS A 141 -11.76 12.91 -18.67
CA LYS A 141 -12.49 13.05 -17.41
C LYS A 141 -12.53 14.50 -16.92
N MET A 142 -11.44 15.27 -17.09
CA MET A 142 -11.42 16.69 -16.74
C MET A 142 -12.31 17.54 -17.65
N ARG A 143 -12.47 17.16 -18.93
CA ARG A 143 -13.24 17.94 -19.92
C ARG A 143 -14.71 17.52 -20.02
N PHE A 144 -15.03 16.26 -19.75
CA PHE A 144 -16.36 15.69 -19.91
C PHE A 144 -16.84 15.04 -18.61
N LEU A 145 -17.72 15.73 -17.89
CA LEU A 145 -18.33 15.25 -16.64
C LEU A 145 -19.13 13.93 -16.80
N TRP A 146 -19.58 13.64 -18.02
CA TRP A 146 -20.37 12.45 -18.35
C TRP A 146 -19.53 11.24 -18.76
N TRP A 147 -18.20 11.37 -18.82
CA TRP A 147 -17.31 10.30 -19.27
C TRP A 147 -17.27 9.14 -18.25
N PRO A 148 -17.67 7.92 -18.63
CA PRO A 148 -17.84 6.82 -17.68
C PRO A 148 -16.52 6.13 -17.31
N LEU A 149 -15.47 6.26 -18.12
CA LEU A 149 -14.20 5.57 -17.89
C LEU A 149 -13.32 6.37 -16.94
N HIS A 150 -13.05 5.78 -15.77
CA HIS A 150 -12.19 6.38 -14.76
C HIS A 150 -10.78 5.81 -14.84
N PRO A 151 -9.71 6.64 -14.80
CA PRO A 151 -8.32 6.16 -14.81
C PRO A 151 -7.94 5.30 -13.60
N ILE A 152 -8.82 5.16 -12.59
CA ILE A 152 -8.50 4.45 -11.35
C ILE A 152 -8.40 2.95 -11.58
N GLY A 153 -9.19 2.40 -12.50
CA GLY A 153 -9.08 0.98 -12.86
C GLY A 153 -7.72 0.65 -13.47
N PHE A 154 -7.14 1.59 -14.24
CA PHE A 154 -5.81 1.42 -14.82
C PHE A 154 -4.72 1.45 -13.75
N VAL A 155 -4.85 2.32 -12.74
CA VAL A 155 -3.92 2.38 -11.59
C VAL A 155 -4.01 1.13 -10.72
N LEU A 156 -5.23 0.66 -10.42
CA LEU A 156 -5.45 -0.53 -9.61
C LEU A 156 -4.95 -1.81 -10.28
N GLY A 157 -4.99 -1.88 -11.62
CA GLY A 157 -4.48 -3.01 -12.38
C GLY A 157 -2.97 -3.25 -12.25
N VAL A 158 -2.20 -2.27 -11.75
CA VAL A 158 -0.75 -2.37 -11.59
C VAL A 158 -0.33 -3.12 -10.31
N SER A 159 -1.25 -3.33 -9.38
CA SER A 159 -1.00 -4.09 -8.14
C SER A 159 -1.76 -5.43 -8.19
N PRO A 160 -1.14 -6.53 -8.68
CA PRO A 160 -1.79 -7.83 -8.78
C PRO A 160 -2.33 -8.32 -7.44
N ALA A 161 -1.55 -8.12 -6.37
CA ALA A 161 -1.93 -8.51 -5.02
C ALA A 161 -3.20 -7.78 -4.55
N GLU A 162 -3.27 -6.45 -4.69
CA GLU A 162 -4.44 -5.69 -4.25
C GLU A 162 -5.69 -6.00 -5.07
N MET A 163 -5.54 -6.16 -6.38
CA MET A 163 -6.66 -6.50 -7.26
C MET A 163 -7.30 -7.84 -6.88
N VAL A 164 -6.50 -8.88 -6.58
CA VAL A 164 -6.99 -10.21 -6.20
C VAL A 164 -7.82 -10.18 -4.91
N TYR A 165 -7.43 -9.37 -3.91
CA TYR A 165 -8.15 -9.31 -2.64
C TYR A 165 -9.40 -8.42 -2.70
N ILE A 166 -9.37 -7.35 -3.52
CA ILE A 166 -10.39 -6.29 -3.46
C ILE A 166 -11.54 -6.54 -4.45
N TRP A 167 -11.32 -7.26 -5.55
CA TRP A 167 -12.33 -7.36 -6.62
C TRP A 167 -13.64 -8.04 -6.16
N VAL A 168 -13.57 -9.15 -5.41
CA VAL A 168 -14.78 -9.85 -4.92
C VAL A 168 -15.55 -8.97 -3.93
N PRO A 169 -14.94 -8.42 -2.86
CA PRO A 169 -15.64 -7.52 -1.95
C PRO A 169 -16.25 -6.29 -2.65
N VAL A 170 -15.54 -5.70 -3.61
CA VAL A 170 -16.05 -4.56 -4.38
C VAL A 170 -17.25 -4.96 -5.23
N PHE A 171 -17.19 -6.11 -5.89
CA PHE A 171 -18.31 -6.63 -6.68
C PHE A 171 -19.54 -6.90 -5.82
N ILE A 172 -19.36 -7.56 -4.66
CA ILE A 172 -20.43 -7.81 -3.69
C ILE A 172 -21.00 -6.49 -3.17
N SER A 173 -20.14 -5.54 -2.79
CA SER A 173 -20.55 -4.20 -2.31
C SER A 173 -21.36 -3.44 -3.37
N TRP A 174 -20.93 -3.48 -4.63
CA TRP A 174 -21.65 -2.89 -5.75
C TRP A 174 -23.03 -3.54 -5.94
N LEU A 175 -23.11 -4.87 -5.93
CA LEU A 175 -24.36 -5.62 -6.08
C LEU A 175 -25.33 -5.32 -4.94
N LEU A 176 -24.85 -5.33 -3.69
CA LEU A 176 -25.65 -4.99 -2.50
C LEU A 176 -26.12 -3.54 -2.55
N LYS A 177 -25.25 -2.59 -2.90
CA LYS A 177 -25.61 -1.18 -3.05
C LYS A 177 -26.68 -0.99 -4.12
N LEU A 178 -26.54 -1.67 -5.26
CA LEU A 178 -27.54 -1.65 -6.32
C LEU A 178 -28.88 -2.23 -5.86
N ALA A 179 -28.88 -3.36 -5.17
CA ALA A 179 -30.09 -3.97 -4.64
C ALA A 179 -30.79 -3.03 -3.63
N ILE A 180 -30.04 -2.46 -2.68
CA ILE A 180 -30.58 -1.54 -1.67
C ILE A 180 -31.17 -0.29 -2.32
N LEU A 181 -30.49 0.29 -3.32
CA LEU A 181 -30.99 1.47 -4.02
C LEU A 181 -32.21 1.15 -4.89
N LYS A 182 -32.21 0.00 -5.60
CA LYS A 182 -33.29 -0.40 -6.50
C LYS A 182 -34.58 -0.76 -5.75
N TYR A 183 -34.48 -1.49 -4.64
CA TYR A 183 -35.65 -1.96 -3.89
C TYR A 183 -36.04 -1.05 -2.72
N GLY A 184 -35.07 -0.39 -2.08
CA GLY A 184 -35.30 0.38 -0.85
C GLY A 184 -35.17 1.91 -1.00
N GLY A 185 -34.65 2.40 -2.13
CA GLY A 185 -34.42 3.83 -2.35
C GLY A 185 -33.42 4.47 -1.37
N LEU A 186 -33.32 5.81 -1.41
CA LEU A 186 -32.31 6.56 -0.66
C LEU A 186 -32.49 6.48 0.87
N LYS A 187 -33.72 6.33 1.35
CA LYS A 187 -34.04 6.24 2.78
C LYS A 187 -33.53 4.95 3.40
N THR A 188 -33.68 3.82 2.69
CA THR A 188 -33.17 2.52 3.13
C THR A 188 -31.66 2.48 3.05
N TYR A 189 -31.07 3.07 2.00
CA TYR A 189 -29.62 3.23 1.91
C TYR A 189 -29.03 3.94 3.14
N ARG A 190 -29.59 5.08 3.56
CA ARG A 190 -29.14 5.80 4.77
C ARG A 190 -29.26 4.97 6.05
N LYS A 191 -30.30 4.13 6.16
CA LYS A 191 -30.47 3.22 7.30
C LYS A 191 -29.49 2.03 7.28
N ALA A 192 -28.99 1.64 6.11
CA ALA A 192 -28.03 0.56 5.96
C ALA A 192 -26.58 0.99 6.23
N ILE A 193 -26.26 2.29 6.16
CA ILE A 193 -24.89 2.81 6.41
C ILE A 193 -24.29 2.30 7.73
N PRO A 194 -24.98 2.37 8.89
CA PRO A 194 -24.40 1.90 10.16
C PRO A 194 -24.03 0.41 10.16
N PHE A 195 -24.77 -0.43 9.42
CA PHE A 195 -24.46 -1.86 9.30
C PHE A 195 -23.13 -2.09 8.59
N PHE A 196 -22.88 -1.43 7.46
CA PHE A 196 -21.61 -1.58 6.73
C PHE A 196 -20.42 -0.97 7.49
N VAL A 197 -20.64 0.15 8.19
CA VAL A 197 -19.61 0.71 9.10
C VAL A 197 -19.29 -0.28 10.22
N GLY A 198 -20.31 -0.93 10.79
CA GLY A 198 -20.14 -1.98 11.80
C GLY A 198 -19.41 -3.22 11.25
N LEU A 199 -19.64 -3.59 10.00
CA LEU A 199 -18.94 -4.70 9.34
C LEU A 199 -17.45 -4.41 9.15
N ILE A 200 -17.11 -3.19 8.70
CA ILE A 200 -15.72 -2.73 8.58
C ILE A 200 -15.05 -2.71 9.97
N LEU A 201 -15.72 -2.13 10.96
CA LEU A 201 -15.21 -2.10 12.34
C LEU A 201 -15.01 -3.53 12.88
N GLY A 202 -15.95 -4.43 12.61
CA GLY A 202 -15.92 -5.84 13.00
C GLY A 202 -14.68 -6.55 12.47
N ASP A 203 -14.37 -6.37 11.19
CA ASP A 203 -13.19 -6.96 10.55
C ASP A 203 -11.89 -6.53 11.24
N TYR A 204 -11.70 -5.21 11.45
CA TYR A 204 -10.52 -4.68 12.15
C TYR A 204 -10.44 -5.13 13.62
N THR A 205 -11.56 -5.09 14.34
CA THR A 205 -11.59 -5.51 15.76
C THR A 205 -11.31 -7.00 15.92
N MET A 206 -11.81 -7.85 15.02
CA MET A 206 -11.58 -9.29 15.04
C MET A 206 -10.09 -9.60 14.86
N GLY A 207 -9.43 -8.96 13.88
CA GLY A 207 -7.98 -9.09 13.68
C GLY A 207 -7.17 -8.69 14.91
N GLY A 208 -7.58 -7.61 15.59
CA GLY A 208 -6.97 -7.16 16.85
C GLY A 208 -7.16 -8.17 18.00
N ILE A 209 -8.38 -8.68 18.18
CA ILE A 209 -8.70 -9.65 19.24
C ILE A 209 -7.88 -10.94 19.05
N TRP A 210 -7.83 -11.50 17.85
CA TRP A 210 -7.05 -12.70 17.58
C TRP A 210 -5.55 -12.50 17.76
N SER A 211 -5.03 -11.31 17.42
CA SER A 211 -3.63 -10.96 17.67
C SER A 211 -3.30 -10.95 19.17
N ILE A 212 -4.19 -10.42 20.01
CA ILE A 212 -4.04 -10.43 21.47
C ILE A 212 -4.14 -11.85 22.03
N VAL A 213 -5.10 -12.65 21.53
CA VAL A 213 -5.26 -14.06 21.92
C VAL A 213 -4.01 -14.86 21.58
N ASN A 214 -3.44 -14.67 20.39
CA ASN A 214 -2.17 -15.28 20.00
C ASN A 214 -1.05 -14.91 20.97
N ALA A 215 -0.87 -13.61 21.23
CA ALA A 215 0.17 -13.12 22.14
C ALA A 215 0.02 -13.64 23.58
N THR A 216 -1.22 -13.90 24.04
CA THR A 216 -1.50 -14.30 25.43
C THR A 216 -1.47 -15.81 25.62
N PHE A 217 -2.06 -16.58 24.69
CA PHE A 217 -2.23 -18.02 24.81
C PHE A 217 -1.23 -18.83 24.00
N ASN A 218 -0.37 -18.17 23.21
CA ASN A 218 0.64 -18.78 22.36
C ASN A 218 0.06 -19.82 21.39
N ILE A 219 -1.18 -19.59 20.94
CA ILE A 219 -1.89 -20.44 19.99
C ILE A 219 -1.60 -19.92 18.60
N THR A 220 -1.21 -20.80 17.67
CA THR A 220 -1.10 -20.47 16.24
C THR A 220 -2.48 -20.12 15.69
N THR A 221 -2.82 -18.84 15.75
CA THR A 221 -4.05 -18.30 15.17
C THR A 221 -3.85 -18.12 13.66
N TYR A 222 -4.95 -18.21 12.91
CA TYR A 222 -4.93 -17.84 11.50
C TYR A 222 -4.40 -16.41 11.39
N ASN A 223 -3.34 -16.22 10.61
CA ASN A 223 -2.80 -14.89 10.37
C ASN A 223 -3.84 -14.08 9.59
N MET A 224 -4.64 -13.31 10.31
CA MET A 224 -5.62 -12.37 9.73
C MET A 224 -4.96 -11.14 9.12
N GLY A 225 -3.63 -11.02 9.23
CA GLY A 225 -2.86 -10.05 8.46
C GLY A 225 -3.04 -10.31 6.96
N TRP A 226 -2.96 -9.24 6.17
CA TRP A 226 -3.14 -9.19 4.72
C TRP A 226 -2.08 -9.99 3.91
N HIS A 227 -1.46 -11.00 4.51
CA HIS A 227 -0.55 -11.96 3.89
C HIS A 227 -0.90 -13.40 4.34
N PRO A 228 -1.98 -14.00 3.82
CA PRO A 228 -2.27 -15.41 4.08
C PRO A 228 -1.54 -16.36 3.13
N VAL A 229 -0.68 -15.86 2.23
CA VAL A 229 -0.07 -16.69 1.19
C VAL A 229 1.38 -16.28 0.94
N SER A 230 2.28 -17.20 1.20
CA SER A 230 3.65 -17.21 0.69
C SER A 230 3.60 -17.40 -0.83
N TRP A 231 3.27 -16.36 -1.59
CA TRP A 231 3.38 -16.36 -3.05
C TRP A 231 4.85 -16.27 -3.53
N TRP A 232 5.81 -16.29 -2.59
CA TRP A 232 7.24 -16.15 -2.81
C TRP A 232 8.01 -17.47 -2.61
N GLU A 233 7.37 -18.59 -2.95
CA GLU A 233 8.04 -19.87 -3.27
C GLU A 233 8.08 -20.06 -4.79
#